data_AF-A0A7C1M1R3-F1
#
_entry.id   AF-A0A7C1M1R3-F1
#
_cell.length_a   1.000
_cell.length_b   1.000
_cell.length_c   1.000
_cell.angle_alpha   90.00
_cell.angle_beta   90.00
_cell.angle_gamma   90.00
#
_symmetry.space_group_name_H-M   'P 1'
#
loop_
_entity.id
_entity.type
_entity.pdbx_description
1 polymer ?
#
loop_
_entity_poly.entity_id
_entity_poly.type
_entity_poly.pdbx_seq_one_letter_code
_entity_poly.pdbx_strand_id
1 'polypeptide(L)'
;MSDQRIKIPRASDKVLIACFKDLAKITGVSQISINALGFNNIGTVDLDKELPSSLELILKKNSAIIETISLNWPGLPITFYRGGNYQTQEKSGIYDEVVIRQNQNQGSHDSEEVIEVISVINKKLKAFDPKRSASGTMSEEQAHFEALHNSSIERLELLNEELIKSTHEYRLKLDDDHQRRLKDLEDEFENRKKELHEKIEEQESKITVREKSLDEKRKKLDDSNNTHARREIRRDILKEIKARQDKFSLTEGTNKLRKPIALAMIGLIAIFVFLGSFSAIEFYDILRSSDMSKILIASVKQFIYTGGAVASVVFLIRWMNRWFELHSQSEFYMKQFELDMERASWLVETSLEWKDAKGTAIPTELLESLSRNLFVNEGQKVEQLQHPADQLASALMGSASGVKLKAGDSSIEIDPRKLTKAKPIEQGT
;
A
#
# COMPACT_ATOMS: atom_id res chain seq x y z
N MET A 1 -74.83 -53.63 -50.88
CA MET A 1 -74.12 -53.49 -49.61
C MET A 1 -72.65 -53.77 -49.88
N SER A 2 -71.79 -52.76 -49.70
CA SER A 2 -70.34 -52.90 -49.79
C SER A 2 -69.81 -53.08 -48.37
N ASP A 3 -69.13 -54.19 -48.13
CA ASP A 3 -68.47 -54.49 -46.86
C ASP A 3 -66.96 -54.26 -47.03
N GLN A 4 -66.39 -53.34 -46.26
CA GLN A 4 -64.95 -53.15 -46.18
C GLN A 4 -64.42 -53.82 -44.92
N ARG A 5 -63.35 -54.62 -45.07
CA ARG A 5 -62.73 -55.35 -43.97
C ARG A 5 -61.31 -54.85 -43.76
N ILE A 6 -61.01 -54.44 -42.53
CA ILE A 6 -59.69 -54.00 -42.12
C ILE A 6 -59.13 -55.05 -41.16
N LYS A 7 -57.99 -55.66 -41.51
CA LYS A 7 -57.29 -56.61 -40.64
C LYS A 7 -56.34 -55.87 -39.72
N ILE A 8 -56.37 -56.20 -38.43
CA ILE A 8 -55.56 -55.58 -37.38
C ILE A 8 -54.87 -56.66 -36.54
N PRO A 9 -53.67 -56.41 -36.00
CA PRO A 9 -53.05 -57.32 -35.03
C PRO A 9 -53.95 -57.47 -33.81
N ARG A 10 -53.83 -58.60 -33.09
CA ARG A 10 -54.51 -58.84 -31.81
C ARG A 10 -54.38 -57.62 -30.89
N ALA A 11 -55.49 -56.93 -30.69
CA ALA A 11 -55.51 -55.69 -29.92
C ALA A 11 -55.95 -55.96 -28.48
N SER A 12 -55.30 -55.28 -27.53
CA SER A 12 -55.71 -55.33 -26.14
C SER A 12 -57.01 -54.53 -25.93
N ASP A 13 -57.80 -54.95 -24.94
CA ASP A 13 -59.11 -54.33 -24.68
C ASP A 13 -58.99 -52.82 -24.40
N LYS A 14 -57.88 -52.38 -23.77
CA LYS A 14 -57.61 -50.96 -23.51
C LYS A 14 -57.44 -50.14 -24.79
N VAL A 15 -56.71 -50.69 -25.77
CA VAL A 15 -56.48 -50.01 -27.06
C VAL A 15 -57.76 -49.98 -27.89
N LEU A 16 -58.54 -51.06 -27.86
CA LEU A 16 -59.83 -51.14 -28.54
C LEU A 16 -60.81 -50.09 -27.98
N ILE A 17 -61.01 -50.05 -26.66
CA ILE A 17 -61.91 -49.08 -26.03
C ILE A 17 -61.43 -47.64 -26.26
N ALA A 18 -60.12 -47.38 -26.21
CA ALA A 18 -59.58 -46.06 -26.52
C ALA A 18 -59.85 -45.64 -27.98
N CYS A 19 -59.70 -46.55 -28.94
CA CYS A 19 -60.01 -46.30 -30.34
C CYS A 19 -61.51 -46.01 -30.54
N PHE A 20 -62.40 -46.84 -29.96
CA PHE A 20 -63.84 -46.62 -30.07
C PHE A 20 -64.31 -45.36 -29.35
N LYS A 21 -63.60 -44.91 -28.31
CA LYS A 21 -63.83 -43.59 -27.67
C LYS A 21 -63.43 -42.42 -28.56
N ASP A 22 -62.32 -42.53 -29.28
CA ASP A 22 -61.92 -41.52 -30.25
C ASP A 22 -62.90 -41.49 -31.45
N LEU A 23 -63.37 -42.66 -31.90
CA LEU A 23 -64.42 -42.77 -32.93
C LEU A 23 -65.76 -42.20 -32.48
N ALA A 24 -66.17 -42.43 -31.23
CA ALA A 24 -67.37 -41.85 -30.65
C ALA A 24 -67.34 -40.31 -30.66
N LYS A 25 -66.19 -39.70 -30.37
CA LYS A 25 -65.99 -38.24 -30.42
C LYS A 25 -66.12 -37.67 -31.83
N ILE A 26 -65.58 -38.36 -32.83
CA ILE A 26 -65.61 -37.92 -34.23
C ILE A 26 -67.03 -38.09 -34.81
N THR A 27 -67.67 -39.22 -34.54
CA THR A 27 -69.00 -39.56 -35.09
C THR A 27 -70.17 -38.96 -34.31
N GLY A 28 -69.92 -38.42 -33.11
CA GLY A 28 -70.95 -37.90 -32.21
C GLY A 28 -71.86 -38.97 -31.58
N VAL A 29 -71.55 -40.25 -31.74
CA VAL A 29 -72.33 -41.37 -31.20
C VAL A 29 -71.75 -41.79 -29.86
N SER A 30 -72.49 -41.57 -28.77
CA SER A 30 -72.01 -41.86 -27.41
C SER A 30 -72.21 -43.32 -26.97
N GLN A 31 -73.06 -44.08 -27.66
CA GLN A 31 -73.43 -45.46 -27.29
C GLN A 31 -72.72 -46.50 -28.16
N ILE A 32 -72.04 -47.45 -27.52
CA ILE A 32 -71.44 -48.63 -28.16
C ILE A 32 -71.99 -49.91 -27.53
N SER A 33 -72.07 -50.99 -28.30
CA SER A 33 -72.43 -52.32 -27.78
C SER A 33 -71.18 -53.18 -27.64
N ILE A 34 -70.96 -53.76 -26.47
CA ILE A 34 -69.79 -54.59 -26.17
C ILE A 34 -70.21 -56.00 -25.72
N ASN A 35 -69.68 -57.02 -26.40
CA ASN A 35 -69.79 -58.41 -25.97
C ASN A 35 -68.43 -58.95 -25.53
N ALA A 36 -68.38 -59.57 -24.35
CA ALA A 36 -67.19 -60.20 -23.81
C ALA A 36 -67.28 -61.73 -23.89
N LEU A 37 -66.12 -62.37 -24.01
CA LEU A 37 -65.98 -63.82 -24.05
C LEU A 37 -66.53 -64.46 -22.76
N GLY A 38 -67.31 -65.54 -22.88
CA GLY A 38 -67.89 -66.27 -21.74
C GLY A 38 -69.35 -65.94 -21.40
N PHE A 39 -70.18 -65.65 -22.42
CA PHE A 39 -71.63 -65.40 -22.29
C PHE A 39 -72.04 -64.11 -21.57
N ASN A 40 -71.09 -63.23 -21.24
CA ASN A 40 -71.37 -61.94 -20.62
C ASN A 40 -71.58 -60.86 -21.69
N ASN A 41 -72.84 -60.55 -21.99
CA ASN A 41 -73.20 -59.37 -22.75
C ASN A 41 -73.20 -58.15 -21.81
N ILE A 42 -72.26 -57.24 -22.02
CA ILE A 42 -72.13 -56.01 -21.21
C ILE A 42 -73.23 -54.99 -21.62
N GLY A 43 -73.81 -55.16 -22.81
CA GLY A 43 -74.89 -54.33 -23.33
C GLY A 43 -74.39 -53.03 -23.97
N THR A 44 -75.29 -52.06 -24.08
CA THR A 44 -75.02 -50.72 -24.60
C THR A 44 -74.37 -49.86 -23.51
N VAL A 45 -73.14 -49.42 -23.75
CA VAL A 45 -72.37 -48.58 -22.84
C VAL A 45 -72.24 -47.17 -23.43
N ASP A 46 -72.52 -46.17 -22.60
CA ASP A 46 -72.34 -44.75 -22.91
C ASP A 46 -70.90 -44.34 -22.54
N LEU A 47 -70.08 -43.97 -23.52
CA LEU A 47 -68.64 -43.73 -23.35
C LEU A 47 -68.30 -42.40 -22.64
N ASP A 48 -69.30 -41.53 -22.48
CA ASP A 48 -69.19 -40.19 -21.87
C ASP A 48 -69.62 -40.16 -20.40
N LYS A 49 -70.22 -41.23 -19.88
CA LYS A 49 -70.66 -41.37 -18.47
C LYS A 49 -69.75 -42.33 -17.70
N GLU A 50 -70.00 -42.47 -16.39
CA GLU A 50 -69.31 -43.44 -15.54
C GLU A 50 -69.38 -44.84 -16.16
N LEU A 51 -68.21 -45.46 -16.33
CA LEU A 51 -68.07 -46.75 -16.98
C LEU A 51 -68.71 -47.83 -16.08
N PRO A 52 -69.43 -48.80 -16.63
CA PRO A 52 -69.93 -49.93 -15.86
C PRO A 52 -68.78 -50.63 -15.14
N SER A 53 -68.99 -51.05 -13.89
CA SER A 53 -67.98 -51.74 -13.07
C SER A 53 -67.42 -53.02 -13.73
N SER A 54 -68.18 -53.65 -14.62
CA SER A 54 -67.74 -54.77 -15.47
C SER A 54 -66.71 -54.35 -16.53
N LEU A 55 -66.86 -53.17 -17.14
CA LEU A 55 -65.93 -52.64 -18.13
C LEU A 55 -64.63 -52.12 -17.49
N GLU A 56 -64.71 -51.56 -16.28
CA GLU A 56 -63.54 -51.17 -15.50
C GLU A 56 -62.66 -52.37 -15.12
N LEU A 57 -63.28 -53.50 -14.75
CA LEU A 57 -62.55 -54.74 -14.48
C LEU A 57 -61.83 -55.28 -15.72
N ILE A 58 -62.46 -55.20 -16.89
CA ILE A 58 -61.85 -55.60 -18.17
C ILE A 58 -60.67 -54.68 -18.51
N LEU A 59 -60.84 -53.36 -18.36
CA LEU A 59 -59.78 -52.37 -18.58
C LEU A 59 -58.60 -52.56 -17.62
N LYS A 60 -58.86 -52.91 -16.36
CA LYS A 60 -57.84 -53.16 -15.34
C LYS A 60 -57.07 -54.46 -15.58
N LYS A 61 -57.75 -55.49 -16.09
CA LYS A 61 -57.14 -56.82 -16.34
C LYS A 61 -56.46 -56.91 -17.71
N ASN A 62 -56.84 -56.08 -18.68
CA ASN A 62 -56.22 -55.95 -20.01
C ASN A 62 -55.98 -57.30 -20.71
N SER A 63 -56.93 -58.24 -20.58
CA SER A 63 -56.71 -59.66 -20.91
C SER A 63 -57.23 -60.08 -22.28
N ALA A 64 -57.51 -59.14 -23.19
CA ALA A 64 -58.08 -59.42 -24.50
C ALA A 64 -59.32 -60.35 -24.38
N ILE A 65 -60.36 -59.86 -23.71
CA ILE A 65 -61.61 -60.59 -23.42
C ILE A 65 -62.76 -60.14 -24.35
N ILE A 66 -62.71 -58.92 -24.90
CA ILE A 66 -63.79 -58.40 -25.76
C ILE A 66 -63.90 -59.13 -27.11
N GLU A 67 -65.01 -59.82 -27.35
CA GLU A 67 -65.23 -60.59 -28.58
C GLU A 67 -65.76 -59.73 -29.72
N THR A 68 -66.74 -58.85 -29.44
CA THR A 68 -67.27 -57.92 -30.44
C THR A 68 -67.55 -56.55 -29.83
N ILE A 69 -67.18 -55.49 -30.55
CA ILE A 69 -67.61 -54.11 -30.25
C ILE A 69 -68.31 -53.57 -31.48
N SER A 70 -69.52 -53.05 -31.34
CA SER A 70 -70.21 -52.36 -32.44
C SER A 70 -70.52 -50.91 -32.09
N LEU A 71 -70.22 -50.03 -33.04
CA LEU A 71 -70.62 -48.62 -33.06
C LEU A 71 -71.58 -48.44 -34.22
N ASN A 72 -72.80 -48.01 -33.93
CA ASN A 72 -73.81 -47.78 -34.95
C ASN A 72 -73.86 -46.30 -35.34
N TRP A 73 -73.00 -45.92 -36.28
CA TRP A 73 -73.09 -44.61 -36.92
C TRP A 73 -74.14 -44.66 -38.03
N PRO A 74 -75.12 -43.72 -38.11
CA PRO A 74 -76.25 -43.84 -39.02
C PRO A 74 -75.82 -44.10 -40.48
N GLY A 75 -76.10 -45.26 -41.08
CA GLY A 75 -75.69 -45.58 -42.45
C GLY A 75 -74.31 -46.25 -42.61
N LEU A 76 -73.48 -46.26 -41.56
CA LEU A 76 -72.14 -46.87 -41.56
C LEU A 76 -71.85 -47.59 -40.23
N PRO A 77 -72.48 -48.74 -39.93
CA PRO A 77 -72.13 -49.53 -38.75
C PRO A 77 -70.70 -50.05 -38.84
N ILE A 78 -69.96 -49.86 -37.75
CA ILE A 78 -68.58 -50.31 -37.56
C ILE A 78 -68.59 -51.39 -36.50
N THR A 79 -68.18 -52.61 -36.86
CA THR A 79 -68.15 -53.74 -35.93
C THR A 79 -66.77 -54.38 -35.91
N PHE A 80 -66.20 -54.47 -34.72
CA PHE A 80 -65.00 -55.25 -34.42
C PHE A 80 -65.37 -56.70 -34.11
N TYR A 81 -64.61 -57.64 -34.67
CA TYR A 81 -64.68 -59.07 -34.41
C TYR A 81 -63.31 -59.62 -34.05
N ARG A 82 -63.20 -60.19 -32.85
CA ARG A 82 -62.00 -60.91 -32.43
C ARG A 82 -61.85 -62.21 -33.21
N GLY A 83 -60.69 -62.40 -33.85
CA GLY A 83 -60.41 -63.55 -34.71
C GLY A 83 -61.14 -63.55 -36.06
N GLY A 84 -61.81 -62.45 -36.41
CA GLY A 84 -62.53 -62.31 -37.68
C GLY A 84 -64.02 -62.68 -37.64
N ASN A 85 -64.75 -62.27 -38.69
CA ASN A 85 -66.18 -62.53 -38.85
C ASN A 85 -66.44 -63.86 -39.60
N TYR A 86 -65.95 -64.96 -39.04
CA TYR A 86 -66.07 -66.32 -39.58
C TYR A 86 -66.76 -67.25 -38.57
N GLN A 87 -67.11 -68.47 -38.99
CA GLN A 87 -67.67 -69.47 -38.07
C GLN A 87 -66.68 -69.74 -36.93
N THR A 88 -67.17 -70.14 -35.75
CA THR A 88 -66.34 -70.27 -34.53
C THR A 88 -65.11 -71.19 -34.71
N GLN A 89 -65.15 -72.11 -35.67
CA GLN A 89 -64.06 -73.03 -35.99
C GLN A 89 -62.97 -72.43 -36.92
N GLU A 90 -63.23 -71.29 -37.56
CA GLU A 90 -62.34 -70.63 -38.54
C GLU A 90 -61.78 -69.30 -38.03
N LYS A 91 -61.95 -68.98 -36.75
CA LYS A 91 -61.43 -67.73 -36.17
C LYS A 91 -59.91 -67.75 -36.12
N SER A 92 -59.27 -66.72 -36.66
CA SER A 92 -57.82 -66.60 -36.68
C SER A 92 -57.26 -66.37 -35.26
N GLY A 93 -56.18 -67.08 -34.95
CA GLY A 93 -55.39 -66.86 -33.74
C GLY A 93 -54.56 -65.56 -33.76
N ILE A 94 -54.35 -64.98 -34.95
CA ILE A 94 -53.24 -64.04 -35.22
C ILE A 94 -53.72 -62.60 -35.40
N TYR A 95 -54.93 -62.40 -35.94
CA TYR A 95 -55.47 -61.08 -36.24
C TYR A 95 -56.94 -60.95 -35.84
N ASP A 96 -57.36 -59.71 -35.64
CA ASP A 96 -58.76 -59.33 -35.47
C ASP A 96 -59.24 -58.57 -36.72
N GLU A 97 -60.56 -58.45 -36.91
CA GLU A 97 -61.13 -57.75 -38.07
C GLU A 97 -62.09 -56.64 -37.64
N VAL A 98 -61.98 -55.49 -38.29
CA VAL A 98 -63.00 -54.43 -38.24
C VAL A 98 -63.77 -54.46 -39.55
N VAL A 99 -65.07 -54.66 -39.45
CA VAL A 99 -65.99 -54.69 -40.59
C VAL A 99 -66.77 -53.39 -40.59
N ILE A 100 -66.64 -52.67 -41.69
CA ILE A 100 -67.40 -51.45 -41.96
C ILE A 100 -68.40 -51.80 -43.07
N ARG A 101 -69.69 -51.66 -42.80
CA ARG A 101 -70.73 -51.88 -43.82
C ARG A 101 -71.35 -50.56 -44.22
N GLN A 102 -71.38 -50.27 -45.52
CA GLN A 102 -72.07 -49.09 -46.02
C GLN A 102 -73.49 -49.46 -46.46
N ASN A 103 -74.49 -48.85 -45.82
CA ASN A 103 -75.88 -49.02 -46.20
C ASN A 103 -76.30 -47.91 -47.18
N GLN A 104 -76.40 -48.25 -48.47
CA GLN A 104 -76.72 -47.30 -49.55
C GLN A 104 -78.09 -46.60 -49.41
N ASN A 105 -78.97 -47.09 -48.51
CA ASN A 105 -80.32 -46.57 -48.33
C ASN A 105 -80.46 -45.55 -47.17
N GLN A 106 -79.39 -45.28 -46.40
CA GLN A 106 -79.43 -44.37 -45.25
C GLN A 106 -78.24 -43.41 -45.28
N GLY A 107 -78.42 -42.23 -45.88
CA GLY A 107 -77.52 -41.08 -45.78
C GLY A 107 -76.19 -41.19 -46.54
N SER A 108 -75.82 -40.14 -47.28
CA SER A 108 -74.43 -39.97 -47.75
C SER A 108 -73.67 -39.20 -46.68
N HIS A 109 -72.72 -39.86 -46.00
CA HIS A 109 -71.75 -39.16 -45.18
C HIS A 109 -70.76 -38.39 -46.05
N ASP A 110 -70.19 -37.32 -45.49
CA ASP A 110 -69.13 -36.60 -46.15
C ASP A 110 -67.89 -37.51 -46.30
N SER A 111 -67.24 -37.45 -47.45
CA SER A 111 -66.10 -38.32 -47.75
C SER A 111 -64.91 -38.03 -46.82
N GLU A 112 -64.78 -36.79 -46.34
CA GLU A 112 -63.72 -36.38 -45.41
C GLU A 112 -63.85 -37.05 -44.03
N GLU A 113 -65.06 -37.08 -43.45
CA GLU A 113 -65.32 -37.71 -42.15
C GLU A 113 -65.11 -39.23 -42.19
N VAL A 114 -65.53 -39.88 -43.28
CA VAL A 114 -65.31 -41.33 -43.48
C VAL A 114 -63.82 -41.66 -43.60
N ILE A 115 -63.05 -40.82 -44.31
CA ILE A 115 -61.59 -40.97 -44.41
C ILE A 115 -60.93 -40.75 -43.04
N GLU A 116 -61.37 -39.77 -42.27
CA GLU A 116 -60.84 -39.51 -40.92
C GLU A 116 -61.08 -40.70 -39.99
N VAL A 117 -62.30 -41.24 -39.97
CA VAL A 117 -62.66 -42.46 -39.20
C VAL A 117 -61.80 -43.65 -39.58
N ILE A 118 -61.64 -43.92 -40.89
CA ILE A 118 -60.77 -45.01 -41.37
C ILE A 118 -59.31 -44.75 -40.98
N SER A 119 -58.84 -43.50 -41.05
CA SER A 119 -57.47 -43.13 -40.68
C SER A 119 -57.19 -43.36 -39.19
N VAL A 120 -58.14 -43.05 -38.33
CA VAL A 120 -58.05 -43.26 -36.88
C VAL A 120 -58.01 -44.76 -36.56
N ILE A 121 -58.87 -45.55 -37.19
CA ILE A 121 -58.87 -47.02 -37.08
C ILE A 121 -57.50 -47.58 -37.50
N ASN A 122 -57.00 -47.19 -38.67
CA ASN A 122 -55.73 -47.68 -39.19
C ASN A 122 -54.55 -47.27 -38.29
N LYS A 123 -54.53 -46.03 -37.79
CA LYS A 123 -53.45 -45.49 -36.96
C LYS A 123 -53.44 -46.08 -35.54
N LYS A 124 -54.61 -46.15 -34.89
CA LYS A 124 -54.74 -46.61 -33.48
C LYS A 124 -54.71 -48.12 -33.36
N LEU A 125 -55.37 -48.84 -34.28
CA LEU A 125 -55.44 -50.30 -34.26
C LEU A 125 -54.34 -50.97 -35.09
N LYS A 126 -53.45 -50.19 -35.72
CA LYS A 126 -52.26 -50.68 -36.45
C LYS A 126 -52.64 -51.65 -37.57
N ALA A 127 -53.60 -51.25 -38.41
CA ALA A 127 -54.05 -52.06 -39.53
C ALA A 127 -52.90 -52.48 -40.44
N PHE A 128 -52.99 -53.70 -40.97
CA PHE A 128 -52.03 -54.23 -41.93
C PHE A 128 -52.77 -54.80 -43.13
N ASP A 129 -52.18 -54.66 -44.33
CA ASP A 129 -52.75 -55.26 -45.53
C ASP A 129 -52.12 -56.64 -45.76
N PRO A 130 -52.90 -57.73 -45.61
CA PRO A 130 -52.41 -59.09 -45.84
C PRO A 130 -51.98 -59.36 -47.29
N LYS A 131 -52.44 -58.56 -48.26
CA LYS A 131 -52.13 -58.77 -49.69
C LYS A 131 -50.81 -58.13 -50.12
N ARG A 132 -50.20 -57.30 -49.26
CA ARG A 132 -48.96 -56.58 -49.55
C ARG A 132 -47.72 -57.49 -49.59
N SER A 133 -47.81 -58.70 -49.02
CA SER A 133 -46.72 -59.68 -48.88
C SER A 133 -46.99 -61.03 -49.56
N ALA A 134 -48.10 -61.20 -50.29
CA ALA A 134 -48.47 -62.49 -50.87
C ALA A 134 -47.59 -62.86 -52.08
N SER A 135 -46.42 -63.45 -51.82
CA SER A 135 -45.71 -64.26 -52.82
C SER A 135 -46.38 -65.64 -52.88
N GLY A 136 -46.73 -66.10 -54.09
CA GLY A 136 -47.69 -67.19 -54.33
C GLY A 136 -47.30 -68.61 -53.90
N THR A 137 -46.30 -68.77 -53.02
CA THR A 137 -45.79 -70.07 -52.53
C THR A 137 -46.00 -70.29 -51.03
N MET A 138 -46.51 -69.31 -50.28
CA MET A 138 -46.68 -69.41 -48.82
C MET A 138 -48.13 -69.66 -48.40
N SER A 139 -48.33 -70.39 -47.30
CA SER A 139 -49.65 -70.54 -46.66
C SER A 139 -50.21 -69.17 -46.26
N GLU A 140 -51.52 -68.96 -46.37
CA GLU A 140 -52.17 -67.67 -46.08
C GLU A 140 -51.83 -67.11 -44.68
N GLU A 141 -51.65 -68.01 -43.69
CA GLU A 141 -51.24 -67.62 -42.33
C GLU A 141 -49.82 -67.07 -42.25
N GLN A 142 -48.89 -67.62 -43.04
CA GLN A 142 -47.49 -67.14 -43.09
C GLN A 142 -47.41 -65.76 -43.74
N ALA A 143 -48.17 -65.53 -44.82
CA ALA A 143 -48.24 -64.23 -45.47
C ALA A 143 -48.81 -63.14 -44.54
N HIS A 144 -49.80 -63.50 -43.70
CA HIS A 144 -50.36 -62.60 -42.69
C HIS A 144 -49.36 -62.27 -41.57
N PHE A 145 -48.61 -63.26 -41.09
CA PHE A 145 -47.57 -63.05 -40.09
C PHE A 145 -46.46 -62.13 -40.61
N GLU A 146 -46.01 -62.35 -41.85
CA GLU A 146 -45.00 -61.51 -42.50
C GLU A 146 -45.48 -60.07 -42.69
N ALA A 147 -46.73 -59.86 -43.12
CA ALA A 147 -47.32 -58.52 -43.23
C ALA A 147 -47.33 -57.78 -41.88
N LEU A 148 -47.66 -58.49 -40.81
CA LEU A 148 -47.67 -57.95 -39.45
C LEU A 148 -46.25 -57.60 -38.98
N HIS A 149 -45.27 -58.46 -39.29
CA HIS A 149 -43.86 -58.22 -38.99
C HIS A 149 -43.33 -56.99 -39.74
N ASN A 150 -43.52 -56.91 -41.06
CA ASN A 150 -43.06 -55.79 -41.88
C ASN A 150 -43.72 -54.47 -41.44
N SER A 151 -45.02 -54.49 -41.13
CA SER A 151 -45.73 -53.34 -40.57
C SER A 151 -45.17 -52.93 -39.19
N SER A 152 -44.66 -53.86 -38.40
CA SER A 152 -44.02 -53.54 -37.12
C SER A 152 -42.64 -52.89 -37.31
N ILE A 153 -41.87 -53.33 -38.30
CA ILE A 153 -40.57 -52.75 -38.65
C ILE A 153 -40.76 -51.32 -39.15
N GLU A 154 -41.67 -51.09 -40.10
CA GLU A 154 -41.98 -49.75 -40.64
C GLU A 154 -42.34 -48.76 -39.51
N ARG A 155 -43.10 -49.21 -38.50
CA ARG A 155 -43.41 -48.38 -37.32
C ARG A 155 -42.20 -48.09 -36.44
N LEU A 156 -41.31 -49.06 -36.26
CA LEU A 156 -40.08 -48.86 -35.49
C LEU A 156 -39.14 -47.91 -36.23
N GLU A 157 -39.07 -47.99 -37.55
CA GLU A 157 -38.30 -47.06 -38.38
C GLU A 157 -38.84 -45.63 -38.26
N LEU A 158 -40.15 -45.44 -38.38
CA LEU A 158 -40.79 -44.12 -38.20
C LEU A 158 -40.57 -43.56 -36.79
N LEU A 159 -40.69 -44.39 -35.75
CA LEU A 159 -40.42 -43.97 -34.37
C LEU A 159 -38.96 -43.58 -34.17
N ASN A 160 -38.03 -44.33 -34.75
CA ASN A 160 -36.61 -44.01 -34.69
C ASN A 160 -36.33 -42.69 -35.42
N GLU A 161 -36.93 -42.46 -36.59
CA GLU A 161 -36.80 -41.20 -37.32
C GLU A 161 -37.33 -40.01 -36.50
N GLU A 162 -38.51 -40.15 -35.88
CA GLU A 162 -39.10 -39.11 -35.02
C GLU A 162 -38.27 -38.84 -33.77
N LEU A 163 -37.73 -39.89 -33.14
CA LEU A 163 -36.83 -39.77 -31.99
C LEU A 163 -35.53 -39.05 -32.39
N ILE A 164 -34.94 -39.39 -33.54
CA ILE A 164 -33.74 -38.72 -34.04
C ILE A 164 -34.01 -37.24 -34.31
N LYS A 165 -35.13 -36.91 -34.96
CA LYS A 165 -35.53 -35.51 -35.23
C LYS A 165 -35.73 -34.73 -33.94
N SER A 166 -36.54 -35.24 -33.01
CA SER A 166 -36.80 -34.57 -31.72
C SER A 166 -35.54 -34.41 -30.87
N THR A 167 -34.65 -35.42 -30.87
CA THR A 167 -33.35 -35.34 -30.19
C THR A 167 -32.45 -34.28 -30.83
N HIS A 168 -32.44 -34.19 -32.16
CA HIS A 168 -31.66 -33.19 -32.88
C HIS A 168 -32.17 -31.77 -32.59
N GLU A 169 -33.48 -31.54 -32.65
CA GLU A 169 -34.10 -30.25 -32.30
C GLU A 169 -33.82 -29.85 -30.84
N TYR A 170 -33.90 -30.82 -29.92
CA TYR A 170 -33.57 -30.57 -28.52
C TYR A 170 -32.10 -30.17 -28.33
N ARG A 171 -31.17 -30.84 -29.03
CA ARG A 171 -29.75 -30.48 -29.00
C ARG A 171 -29.50 -29.08 -29.55
N LEU A 172 -30.12 -28.72 -30.68
CA LEU A 172 -30.00 -27.39 -31.26
C LEU A 172 -30.46 -26.29 -30.30
N LYS A 173 -31.58 -26.49 -29.61
CA LYS A 173 -32.08 -25.54 -28.60
C LYS A 173 -31.12 -25.42 -27.42
N LEU A 174 -30.60 -26.55 -26.94
CA LEU A 174 -29.65 -26.55 -25.82
C LEU A 174 -28.34 -25.84 -26.19
N ASP A 175 -27.84 -26.05 -27.40
CA ASP A 175 -26.62 -25.41 -27.89
C ASP A 175 -26.82 -23.88 -28.04
N ASP A 176 -27.96 -23.43 -28.56
CA ASP A 176 -28.31 -22.00 -28.65
C ASP A 176 -28.42 -21.35 -27.26
N ASP A 177 -29.12 -22.00 -26.31
CA ASP A 177 -29.21 -21.51 -24.93
C ASP A 177 -27.84 -21.47 -24.24
N HIS A 178 -26.99 -22.46 -24.47
CA HIS A 178 -25.64 -22.48 -23.92
C HIS A 178 -24.77 -21.37 -24.52
N GLN A 179 -24.84 -21.16 -25.83
CA GLN A 179 -24.11 -20.06 -26.49
C GLN A 179 -24.58 -18.68 -26.00
N ARG A 180 -25.88 -18.49 -25.78
CA ARG A 180 -26.41 -17.24 -25.22
C ARG A 180 -25.87 -16.99 -23.82
N ARG A 181 -25.96 -17.98 -22.93
CA ARG A 181 -25.43 -17.86 -21.56
C ARG A 181 -23.93 -17.57 -21.54
N LEU A 182 -23.15 -18.19 -22.42
CA LEU A 182 -21.72 -17.91 -22.51
C LEU A 182 -21.46 -16.46 -22.92
N LYS A 183 -22.18 -15.95 -23.93
CA LYS A 183 -22.05 -14.55 -24.35
C LYS A 183 -22.45 -13.58 -23.23
N ASP A 184 -23.59 -13.81 -22.60
CA ASP A 184 -24.07 -12.95 -21.51
C ASP A 184 -23.07 -12.91 -20.35
N LEU A 185 -22.48 -14.05 -20.00
CA LEU A 185 -21.48 -14.16 -18.94
C LEU A 185 -20.16 -13.46 -19.31
N GLU A 186 -19.72 -13.60 -20.57
CA GLU A 186 -18.51 -12.93 -21.06
C GLU A 186 -18.67 -11.41 -21.10
N ASP A 187 -19.84 -10.93 -21.54
CA ASP A 187 -20.19 -9.50 -21.53
C ASP A 187 -20.28 -8.95 -20.10
N GLU A 188 -20.88 -9.68 -19.15
CA GLU A 188 -20.90 -9.30 -17.74
C GLU A 188 -19.50 -9.24 -17.14
N PHE A 189 -18.66 -10.25 -17.45
CA PHE A 189 -17.28 -10.31 -16.97
C PHE A 189 -16.43 -9.15 -17.50
N GLU A 190 -16.51 -8.85 -18.80
CA GLU A 190 -15.78 -7.73 -19.40
C GLU A 190 -16.28 -6.37 -18.87
N ASN A 191 -17.58 -6.20 -18.66
CA ASN A 191 -18.11 -4.99 -18.02
C ASN A 191 -17.61 -4.84 -16.58
N ARG A 192 -17.61 -5.93 -15.80
CA ARG A 192 -17.13 -5.90 -14.42
C ARG A 192 -15.64 -5.61 -14.33
N LYS A 193 -14.86 -6.17 -15.25
CA LYS A 193 -13.42 -5.93 -15.37
C LYS A 193 -13.12 -4.47 -15.71
N LYS A 194 -13.88 -3.86 -16.62
CA LYS A 194 -13.77 -2.42 -16.93
C LYS A 194 -14.09 -1.55 -15.72
N GLU A 195 -15.20 -1.82 -15.04
CA GLU A 195 -15.60 -1.08 -13.82
C GLU A 195 -14.54 -1.19 -12.71
N LEU A 196 -13.95 -2.37 -12.53
CA LEU A 196 -12.87 -2.58 -11.57
C LEU A 196 -11.59 -1.83 -11.97
N HIS A 197 -11.22 -1.85 -13.25
CA HIS A 197 -10.06 -1.11 -13.73
C HIS A 197 -10.22 0.40 -13.53
N GLU A 198 -11.39 0.96 -13.84
CA GLU A 198 -11.68 2.37 -13.63
C GLU A 198 -11.58 2.75 -12.14
N LYS A 199 -12.10 1.90 -11.24
CA LYS A 199 -11.97 2.10 -9.79
C LYS A 199 -10.53 2.04 -9.31
N ILE A 200 -9.72 1.13 -9.85
CA ILE A 200 -8.29 1.04 -9.50
C ILE A 200 -7.56 2.30 -9.95
N GLU A 201 -7.77 2.74 -11.18
CA GLU A 201 -7.15 3.96 -11.71
C GLU A 201 -7.57 5.22 -10.93
N GLU A 202 -8.84 5.31 -10.54
CA GLU A 202 -9.33 6.38 -9.66
C GLU A 202 -8.66 6.32 -8.28
N GLN A 203 -8.47 5.14 -7.70
CA GLN A 203 -7.78 4.98 -6.42
C GLN A 203 -6.30 5.31 -6.51
N GLU A 204 -5.60 4.87 -7.55
CA GLU A 204 -4.19 5.18 -7.80
C GLU A 204 -3.99 6.70 -7.98
N SER A 205 -4.88 7.37 -8.73
CA SER A 205 -4.82 8.83 -8.86
C SER A 205 -5.04 9.54 -7.51
N LYS A 206 -5.97 9.07 -6.68
CA LYS A 206 -6.18 9.60 -5.31
C LYS A 206 -4.97 9.37 -4.41
N ILE A 207 -4.35 8.20 -4.48
CA ILE A 207 -3.16 7.85 -3.69
C ILE A 207 -1.99 8.73 -4.12
N THR A 208 -1.71 8.84 -5.42
CA THR A 208 -0.60 9.66 -5.93
C THR A 208 -0.75 11.14 -5.59
N VAL A 209 -1.96 11.69 -5.66
CA VAL A 209 -2.24 13.07 -5.20
C VAL A 209 -1.96 13.20 -3.70
N ARG A 210 -2.40 12.22 -2.89
CA ARG A 210 -2.18 12.22 -1.45
C ARG A 210 -0.70 12.10 -1.10
N GLU A 211 0.04 11.22 -1.76
CA GLU A 211 1.49 11.07 -1.58
C GLU A 211 2.23 12.36 -1.91
N LYS A 212 1.93 13.01 -3.05
CA LYS A 212 2.50 14.32 -3.39
C LYS A 212 2.22 15.36 -2.31
N SER A 213 0.98 15.43 -1.83
CA SER A 213 0.61 16.38 -0.76
C SER A 213 1.32 16.11 0.58
N LEU A 214 1.61 14.83 0.88
CA LEU A 214 2.33 14.43 2.09
C LEU A 214 3.82 14.70 1.95
N ASP A 215 4.40 14.49 0.78
CA ASP A 215 5.80 14.77 0.50
C ASP A 215 6.09 16.29 0.57
N GLU A 216 5.20 17.12 0.03
CA GLU A 216 5.27 18.58 0.18
C GLU A 216 5.18 19.00 1.67
N LYS A 217 4.31 18.37 2.45
CA LYS A 217 4.19 18.63 3.90
C LYS A 217 5.43 18.20 4.66
N ARG A 218 6.03 17.05 4.32
CA ARG A 218 7.26 16.56 4.93
C ARG A 218 8.43 17.51 4.66
N LYS A 219 8.61 17.92 3.40
CA LYS A 219 9.64 18.92 3.02
C LYS A 219 9.49 20.20 3.83
N LYS A 220 8.27 20.76 3.92
CA LYS A 220 8.01 21.96 4.73
C LYS A 220 8.31 21.77 6.23
N LEU A 221 8.02 20.60 6.79
CA LEU A 221 8.30 20.31 8.20
C LEU A 221 9.80 20.14 8.48
N ASP A 222 10.52 19.43 7.61
CA ASP A 222 11.97 19.22 7.74
C ASP A 222 12.74 20.55 7.66
N ASP A 223 12.39 21.43 6.72
CA ASP A 223 12.99 22.77 6.59
C ASP A 223 12.76 23.64 7.84
N SER A 224 11.54 23.58 8.40
CA SER A 224 11.19 24.31 9.62
C SER A 224 11.92 23.76 10.85
N ASN A 225 12.10 22.45 10.95
CA ASN A 225 12.72 21.82 12.11
C ASN A 225 14.24 22.08 12.16
N ASN A 226 14.91 22.06 11.01
CA ASN A 226 16.35 22.35 10.93
C ASN A 226 16.67 23.79 11.38
N THR A 227 15.82 24.74 11.01
CA THR A 227 15.94 26.15 11.43
C THR A 227 15.74 26.30 12.94
N HIS A 228 14.75 25.60 13.51
CA HIS A 228 14.47 25.65 14.95
C HIS A 228 15.58 25.03 15.80
N ALA A 229 16.08 23.84 15.42
CA ALA A 229 17.16 23.16 16.13
C ALA A 229 18.45 24.00 16.16
N ARG A 230 18.80 24.66 15.05
CA ARG A 230 19.96 25.56 14.99
C ARG A 230 19.81 26.76 15.92
N ARG A 231 18.63 27.37 15.99
CA ARG A 231 18.34 28.51 16.87
C ARG A 231 18.34 28.11 18.35
N GLU A 232 18.00 26.87 18.68
CA GLU A 232 18.08 26.33 20.04
C GLU A 232 19.54 26.15 20.48
N ILE A 233 20.36 25.46 19.67
CA ILE A 233 21.80 25.29 19.93
C ILE A 233 22.49 26.65 20.11
N ARG A 234 22.16 27.65 19.28
CA ARG A 234 22.67 29.02 19.43
C ARG A 234 22.31 29.62 20.78
N ARG A 235 21.05 29.52 21.20
CA ARG A 235 20.58 30.07 22.48
C ARG A 235 21.29 29.41 23.65
N ASP A 236 21.55 28.11 23.57
CA ASP A 236 22.26 27.38 24.62
C ASP A 236 23.74 27.78 24.70
N ILE A 237 24.43 27.92 23.56
CA ILE A 237 25.82 28.40 23.52
C ILE A 237 25.92 29.83 24.09
N LEU A 238 25.03 30.74 23.67
CA LEU A 238 25.03 32.11 24.18
C LEU A 238 24.68 32.16 25.68
N LYS A 239 23.76 31.31 26.13
CA LYS A 239 23.40 31.19 27.55
C LYS A 239 24.58 30.66 28.36
N GLU A 240 25.33 29.69 27.85
CA GLU A 240 26.53 29.18 28.51
C GLU A 240 27.66 30.23 28.56
N ILE A 241 27.89 30.96 27.47
CA ILE A 241 28.87 32.06 27.42
C ILE A 241 28.49 33.15 28.42
N LYS A 242 27.23 33.59 28.46
CA LYS A 242 26.73 34.57 29.43
C LYS A 242 26.83 34.06 30.86
N ALA A 243 26.46 32.81 31.12
CA ALA A 243 26.60 32.20 32.44
C ALA A 243 28.07 32.12 32.90
N ARG A 244 29.02 31.92 31.98
CA ARG A 244 30.47 31.97 32.26
C ARG A 244 30.98 33.41 32.44
N GLN A 245 30.38 34.38 31.76
CA GLN A 245 30.72 35.80 31.85
C GLN A 245 30.21 36.45 33.15
N ASP A 246 28.97 36.16 33.56
CA ASP A 246 28.42 36.61 34.86
C ASP A 246 29.20 35.99 36.03
N LYS A 247 29.79 34.81 35.82
CA LYS A 247 30.69 34.13 36.77
C LYS A 247 32.17 34.44 36.55
N PHE A 248 32.52 35.41 35.71
CA PHE A 248 33.92 35.83 35.51
C PHE A 248 34.47 36.62 36.71
N SER A 249 34.10 36.25 37.93
CA SER A 249 35.00 36.40 39.06
C SER A 249 36.24 35.56 38.75
N LEU A 250 37.43 36.14 38.89
CA LEU A 250 38.70 35.41 38.83
C LEU A 250 38.52 34.01 39.43
N THR A 251 38.87 32.97 38.68
CA THR A 251 38.90 31.58 39.18
C THR A 251 39.49 31.60 40.58
N GLU A 252 38.89 30.89 41.54
CA GLU A 252 39.35 30.93 42.94
C GLU A 252 40.86 30.72 43.06
N GLY A 253 41.46 29.91 42.17
CA GLY A 253 42.90 29.73 42.04
C GLY A 253 43.70 31.02 41.76
N THR A 254 43.27 31.86 40.82
CA THR A 254 43.95 33.12 40.47
C THR A 254 43.81 34.16 41.57
N ASN A 255 42.63 34.25 42.20
CA ASN A 255 42.43 35.16 43.34
C ASN A 255 43.19 34.68 44.60
N LYS A 256 43.35 33.36 44.77
CA LYS A 256 44.15 32.74 45.83
C LYS A 256 45.66 32.94 45.66
N LEU A 257 46.14 33.20 44.44
CA LEU A 257 47.52 33.60 44.17
C LEU A 257 47.76 35.10 44.40
N ARG A 258 46.74 35.96 44.19
CA ARG A 258 46.82 37.41 44.40
C ARG A 258 47.05 37.80 45.86
N LYS A 259 46.21 37.26 46.76
CA LYS A 259 46.21 37.63 48.19
C LYS A 259 47.55 37.39 48.90
N PRO A 260 48.23 36.23 48.77
CA PRO A 260 49.50 36.01 49.46
C PRO A 260 50.62 36.89 48.93
N ILE A 261 50.67 37.18 47.61
CA ILE A 261 51.69 38.07 47.03
C ILE A 261 51.48 39.51 47.51
N ALA A 262 50.23 40.01 47.46
CA ALA A 262 49.91 41.34 47.95
C ALA A 262 50.18 41.46 49.46
N LEU A 263 49.82 40.44 50.26
CA LEU A 263 50.09 40.40 51.69
C LEU A 263 51.58 40.33 51.99
N ALA A 264 52.36 39.56 51.22
CA ALA A 264 53.82 39.49 51.35
C ALA A 264 54.47 40.84 51.01
N MET A 265 54.01 41.54 49.97
CA MET A 265 54.53 42.86 49.59
C MET A 265 54.16 43.93 50.61
N ILE A 266 52.91 43.93 51.10
CA ILE A 266 52.47 44.82 52.18
C ILE A 266 53.27 44.53 53.46
N GLY A 267 53.50 43.26 53.79
CA GLY A 267 54.33 42.84 54.91
C GLY A 267 55.78 43.30 54.77
N LEU A 268 56.36 43.19 53.58
CA LEU A 268 57.72 43.66 53.28
C LEU A 268 57.83 45.19 53.38
N ILE A 269 56.84 45.93 52.88
CA ILE A 269 56.77 47.39 53.07
C ILE A 269 56.66 47.73 54.56
N ALA A 270 55.80 47.03 55.31
CA ALA A 270 55.64 47.24 56.74
C ALA A 270 56.95 46.96 57.51
N ILE A 271 57.69 45.92 57.14
CA ILE A 271 59.00 45.61 57.71
C ILE A 271 60.01 46.72 57.43
N PHE A 272 60.11 47.21 56.18
CA PHE A 272 61.04 48.30 55.85
C PHE A 272 60.66 49.62 56.53
N VAL A 273 59.37 49.93 56.65
CA VAL A 273 58.90 51.11 57.38
C VAL A 273 59.19 50.98 58.88
N PHE A 274 58.95 49.80 59.46
CA PHE A 274 59.25 49.53 60.88
C PHE A 274 60.75 49.60 61.18
N LEU A 275 61.58 48.92 60.38
CA LEU A 275 63.04 48.95 60.52
C LEU A 275 63.61 50.34 60.25
N GLY A 276 63.07 51.06 59.26
CA GLY A 276 63.44 52.45 58.97
C GLY A 276 63.07 53.40 60.11
N SER A 277 61.93 53.18 60.77
CA SER A 277 61.51 53.96 61.95
C SER A 277 62.40 53.67 63.16
N PHE A 278 62.70 52.40 63.43
CA PHE A 278 63.59 52.00 64.51
C PHE A 278 65.04 52.49 64.28
N SER A 279 65.53 52.36 63.04
CA SER A 279 66.84 52.87 62.63
C SER A 279 66.91 54.40 62.69
N ALA A 280 65.82 55.13 62.48
CA ALA A 280 65.81 56.58 62.63
C ALA A 280 66.00 57.01 64.10
N ILE A 281 65.43 56.26 65.05
CA ILE A 281 65.63 56.48 66.49
C ILE A 281 67.08 56.16 66.87
N GLU A 282 67.59 55.00 66.44
CA GLU A 282 68.98 54.58 66.68
C GLU A 282 69.99 55.58 66.05
N PHE A 283 69.71 56.07 64.85
CA PHE A 283 70.51 57.09 64.19
C PHE A 283 70.55 58.40 64.99
N TYR A 284 69.42 58.82 65.55
CA TYR A 284 69.35 60.01 66.40
C TYR A 284 70.18 59.86 67.69
N ASP A 285 70.14 58.68 68.32
CA ASP A 285 70.94 58.37 69.51
C ASP A 285 72.44 58.26 69.21
N ILE A 286 72.82 57.63 68.08
CA ILE A 286 74.22 57.50 67.65
C ILE A 286 74.80 58.86 67.26
N LEU A 287 74.01 59.77 66.69
CA LEU A 287 74.45 61.12 66.33
C LEU A 287 74.88 61.95 67.56
N ARG A 288 74.41 61.59 68.76
CA ARG A 288 74.86 62.17 70.04
C ARG A 288 76.19 61.59 70.54
N SER A 289 76.59 60.41 70.06
CA SER A 289 77.88 59.77 70.38
C SER A 289 78.94 60.13 69.33
N SER A 290 80.14 60.54 69.74
CA SER A 290 81.17 61.11 68.85
C SER A 290 81.94 60.09 68.01
N ASP A 291 81.31 58.98 67.61
CA ASP A 291 81.97 57.83 66.98
C ASP A 291 81.66 57.79 65.47
N MET A 292 82.57 58.35 64.67
CA MET A 292 82.35 58.62 63.24
C MET A 292 82.00 57.36 62.43
N SER A 293 82.60 56.22 62.77
CA SER A 293 82.34 54.94 62.11
C SER A 293 80.89 54.47 62.31
N LYS A 294 80.30 54.72 63.49
CA LYS A 294 78.92 54.33 63.80
C LYS A 294 77.90 55.22 63.08
N ILE A 295 78.18 56.51 62.94
CA ILE A 295 77.33 57.46 62.19
C ILE A 295 77.26 57.08 60.71
N LEU A 296 78.38 56.69 60.09
CA LEU A 296 78.41 56.29 58.68
C LEU A 296 77.60 55.00 58.44
N ILE A 297 77.76 54.00 59.30
CA ILE A 297 77.00 52.74 59.23
C ILE A 297 75.50 53.01 59.41
N ALA A 298 75.11 53.84 60.38
CA ALA A 298 73.72 54.16 60.64
C ALA A 298 73.08 54.99 59.51
N SER A 299 73.84 55.89 58.86
CA SER A 299 73.40 56.63 57.67
C SER A 299 73.11 55.69 56.50
N VAL A 300 74.05 54.79 56.19
CA VAL A 300 73.88 53.80 55.12
C VAL A 300 72.68 52.89 55.40
N LYS A 301 72.51 52.44 56.65
CA LYS A 301 71.36 51.64 57.11
C LYS A 301 70.03 52.38 56.88
N GLN A 302 69.96 53.66 57.22
CA GLN A 302 68.77 54.49 57.01
C GLN A 302 68.43 54.68 55.53
N PHE A 303 69.44 54.91 54.69
CA PHE A 303 69.25 55.01 53.23
C PHE A 303 68.75 53.69 52.64
N ILE A 304 69.29 52.55 53.08
CA ILE A 304 68.85 51.23 52.62
C ILE A 304 67.38 50.98 52.99
N TYR A 305 66.96 51.29 54.22
CA TYR A 305 65.56 51.06 54.62
C TYR A 305 64.58 52.01 53.95
N THR A 306 64.92 53.29 53.82
CA THR A 306 64.05 54.28 53.16
C THR A 306 63.97 54.01 51.66
N GLY A 307 65.11 53.73 51.02
CA GLY A 307 65.18 53.34 49.62
C GLY A 307 64.45 52.03 49.34
N GLY A 308 64.61 51.04 50.23
CA GLY A 308 63.90 49.77 50.18
C GLY A 308 62.38 49.93 50.28
N ALA A 309 61.89 50.78 51.18
CA ALA A 309 60.47 51.07 51.33
C ALA A 309 59.89 51.72 50.06
N VAL A 310 60.53 52.76 49.53
CA VAL A 310 60.08 53.46 48.31
C VAL A 310 60.11 52.53 47.10
N ALA A 311 61.20 51.77 46.92
CA ALA A 311 61.32 50.80 45.83
C ALA A 311 60.22 49.73 45.89
N SER A 312 59.88 49.26 47.08
CA SER A 312 58.82 48.26 47.29
C SER A 312 57.43 48.80 46.97
N VAL A 313 57.14 50.06 47.32
CA VAL A 313 55.87 50.73 46.96
C VAL A 313 55.76 50.93 45.45
N VAL A 314 56.81 51.41 44.80
CA VAL A 314 56.83 51.60 43.34
C VAL A 314 56.64 50.26 42.62
N PHE A 315 57.30 49.20 43.10
CA PHE A 315 57.12 47.85 42.56
C PHE A 315 55.67 47.36 42.71
N LEU A 316 55.06 47.56 43.88
CA LEU A 316 53.66 47.17 44.13
C LEU A 316 52.69 47.87 43.18
N ILE A 317 52.85 49.19 42.98
CA ILE A 317 52.01 49.97 42.06
C ILE A 317 52.17 49.45 40.62
N ARG A 318 53.41 49.22 40.17
CA ARG A 318 53.67 48.68 38.81
C ARG A 318 53.08 47.29 38.63
N TRP A 319 53.24 46.41 39.61
CA TRP A 319 52.66 45.07 39.60
C TRP A 319 51.14 45.11 39.53
N MET A 320 50.52 45.98 40.34
CA MET A 320 49.07 46.14 40.38
C MET A 320 48.52 46.70 39.06
N ASN A 321 49.13 47.74 38.51
CA ASN A 321 48.73 48.32 37.22
C ASN A 321 48.83 47.29 36.08
N ARG A 322 49.92 46.52 36.04
CA ARG A 322 50.10 45.46 35.04
C ARG A 322 49.05 44.37 35.15
N TRP A 323 48.73 43.97 36.38
CA TRP A 323 47.72 42.96 36.63
C TRP A 323 46.33 43.45 36.18
N PHE A 324 45.97 44.71 36.47
CA PHE A 324 44.73 45.31 35.98
C PHE A 324 44.68 45.41 34.46
N GLU A 325 45.78 45.80 33.82
CA GLU A 325 45.89 45.87 32.36
C GLU A 325 45.62 44.50 31.73
N LEU A 326 46.33 43.45 32.20
CA LEU A 326 46.12 42.07 31.74
C LEU A 326 44.67 41.60 31.94
N HIS A 327 44.07 41.97 33.07
CA HIS A 327 42.69 41.60 33.36
C HIS A 327 41.71 42.30 32.43
N SER A 328 41.83 43.61 32.25
CA SER A 328 40.98 44.39 31.34
C SER A 328 41.07 43.87 29.90
N GLN A 329 42.28 43.54 29.43
CA GLN A 329 42.48 42.95 28.10
C GLN A 329 41.79 41.59 27.95
N SER A 330 41.85 40.75 29.00
CA SER A 330 41.15 39.45 28.98
C SER A 330 39.63 39.61 28.94
N GLU A 331 39.09 40.64 29.62
CA GLU A 331 37.65 40.95 29.58
C GLU A 331 37.22 41.49 28.21
N PHE A 332 37.99 42.44 27.65
CA PHE A 332 37.74 42.94 26.30
C PHE A 332 37.80 41.83 25.26
N TYR A 333 38.76 40.91 25.39
CA TYR A 333 38.84 39.74 24.50
C TYR A 333 37.61 38.84 24.60
N MET A 334 37.14 38.54 25.82
CA MET A 334 35.93 37.71 25.99
C MET A 334 34.68 38.39 25.44
N LYS A 335 34.55 39.71 25.61
CA LYS A 335 33.46 40.50 25.03
C LYS A 335 33.53 40.53 23.50
N GLN A 336 34.73 40.72 22.95
CA GLN A 336 34.95 40.67 21.50
C GLN A 336 34.63 39.28 20.95
N PHE A 337 35.02 38.21 21.65
CA PHE A 337 34.71 36.84 21.26
C PHE A 337 33.20 36.55 21.28
N GLU A 338 32.45 37.05 22.26
CA GLU A 338 30.99 36.95 22.29
C GLU A 338 30.36 37.65 21.06
N LEU A 339 30.80 38.87 20.75
CA LEU A 339 30.32 39.62 19.59
C LEU A 339 30.70 38.94 18.27
N ASP A 340 31.90 38.39 18.17
CA ASP A 340 32.34 37.64 16.99
C ASP A 340 31.56 36.33 16.85
N MET A 341 31.22 35.64 17.94
CA MET A 341 30.35 34.47 17.90
C MET A 341 28.94 34.83 17.39
N GLU A 342 28.37 35.94 17.85
CA GLU A 342 27.07 36.43 17.36
C GLU A 342 27.12 36.83 15.88
N ARG A 343 28.18 37.54 15.46
CA ARG A 343 28.41 37.92 14.05
C ARG A 343 28.60 36.70 13.15
N ALA A 344 29.40 35.72 13.58
CA ALA A 344 29.61 34.46 12.88
C ALA A 344 28.30 33.69 12.72
N SER A 345 27.52 33.59 13.80
CA SER A 345 26.21 32.93 13.78
C SER A 345 25.25 33.62 12.82
N TRP A 346 25.21 34.95 12.82
CA TRP A 346 24.36 35.70 11.90
C TRP A 346 24.79 35.52 10.45
N LEU A 347 26.10 35.52 10.18
CA LEU A 347 26.65 35.26 8.84
C LEU A 347 26.27 33.87 8.33
N VAL A 348 26.37 32.84 9.18
CA VAL A 348 25.97 31.47 8.84
C VAL A 348 24.47 31.38 8.58
N GLU A 349 23.62 31.94 9.45
CA GLU A 349 22.16 31.96 9.27
C GLU A 349 21.78 32.67 7.97
N THR A 350 22.35 33.85 7.72
CA THR A 350 22.13 34.62 6.49
C THR A 350 22.64 33.85 5.25
N SER A 351 23.75 33.11 5.35
CA SER A 351 24.28 32.28 4.26
C SER A 351 23.37 31.12 3.87
N LEU A 352 22.69 30.54 4.86
CA LEU A 352 21.76 29.46 4.67
C LEU A 352 20.42 29.97 4.14
N GLU A 353 19.87 31.04 4.72
CA GLU A 353 18.65 31.67 4.23
C GLU A 353 18.81 32.17 2.78
N TRP A 354 19.98 32.71 2.43
CA TRP A 354 20.26 33.12 1.04
C TRP A 354 20.33 31.92 0.09
N LYS A 355 20.95 30.82 0.52
CA LYS A 355 21.01 29.58 -0.26
C LYS A 355 19.62 28.97 -0.44
N ASP A 356 18.79 28.98 0.59
CA ASP A 356 17.44 28.43 0.55
C ASP A 356 16.50 29.31 -0.30
N ALA A 357 16.63 30.64 -0.23
CA ALA A 357 15.78 31.57 -0.98
C ALA A 357 16.18 31.75 -2.45
N LYS A 358 17.48 31.72 -2.77
CA LYS A 358 17.99 32.02 -4.13
C LYS A 358 18.70 30.85 -4.81
N GLY A 359 18.88 29.72 -4.13
CA GLY A 359 19.54 28.52 -4.68
C GLY A 359 21.03 28.69 -5.01
N THR A 360 21.62 29.86 -4.71
CA THR A 360 23.00 30.22 -5.03
C THR A 360 23.80 30.52 -3.76
N ALA A 361 25.12 30.32 -3.82
CA ALA A 361 26.00 30.72 -2.73
C ALA A 361 26.02 32.26 -2.58
N ILE A 362 26.22 32.76 -1.35
CA ILE A 362 26.43 34.20 -1.13
C ILE A 362 27.65 34.66 -1.95
N PRO A 363 27.57 35.81 -2.64
CA PRO A 363 28.71 36.39 -3.34
C PRO A 363 29.93 36.50 -2.42
N THR A 364 31.08 36.04 -2.90
CA THR A 364 32.32 35.95 -2.10
C THR A 364 32.76 37.30 -1.54
N GLU A 365 32.52 38.39 -2.28
CA GLU A 365 32.81 39.76 -1.85
C GLU A 365 32.02 40.17 -0.59
N LEU A 366 30.74 39.77 -0.50
CA LEU A 366 29.91 40.05 0.68
C LEU A 366 30.31 39.17 1.86
N LEU A 367 30.58 37.89 1.61
CA LEU A 367 31.05 36.97 2.65
C LEU A 367 32.38 37.44 3.25
N GLU A 368 33.32 37.86 2.41
CA GLU A 368 34.63 38.42 2.82
C GLU A 368 34.46 39.72 3.62
N SER A 369 33.52 40.59 3.21
CA SER A 369 33.26 41.83 3.96
C SER A 369 32.67 41.57 5.36
N LEU A 370 31.77 40.59 5.50
CA LEU A 370 31.07 40.29 6.75
C LEU A 370 31.92 39.46 7.72
N SER A 371 32.78 38.59 7.19
CA SER A 371 33.73 37.76 7.96
C SER A 371 35.02 38.49 8.34
N ARG A 372 35.25 39.71 7.83
CA ARG A 372 36.44 40.51 8.15
C ARG A 372 36.52 40.76 9.66
N ASN A 373 37.72 40.57 10.21
CA ASN A 373 38.07 40.75 11.63
C ASN A 373 37.34 39.80 12.60
N LEU A 374 36.77 38.70 12.11
CA LEU A 374 36.20 37.67 12.96
C LEU A 374 37.31 36.86 13.62
N PHE A 375 37.35 36.81 14.94
CA PHE A 375 38.34 36.04 15.72
C PHE A 375 39.81 36.47 15.51
N VAL A 376 40.05 37.68 14.99
CA VAL A 376 41.42 38.17 14.82
C VAL A 376 41.94 38.71 16.14
N ASN A 377 42.94 38.02 16.70
CA ASN A 377 43.67 38.44 17.89
C ASN A 377 44.67 39.55 17.54
N GLU A 378 44.20 40.79 17.42
CA GLU A 378 45.09 41.98 17.41
C GLU A 378 45.54 42.37 18.82
N GLY A 379 45.69 41.40 19.72
CA GLY A 379 46.33 41.62 21.00
C GLY A 379 47.82 41.81 20.79
N GLN A 380 48.31 43.06 20.88
CA GLN A 380 49.72 43.35 21.08
C GLN A 380 50.28 42.33 22.07
N LYS A 381 51.27 41.54 21.64
CA LYS A 381 51.97 40.60 22.52
C LYS A 381 52.51 41.40 23.68
N VAL A 382 51.80 41.32 24.80
CA VAL A 382 52.17 41.92 26.05
C VAL A 382 53.54 41.36 26.40
N GLU A 383 54.57 42.20 26.26
CA GLU A 383 55.98 41.82 26.39
C GLU A 383 56.15 40.98 27.66
N GLN A 384 56.66 39.75 27.49
CA GLN A 384 56.75 38.75 28.56
C GLN A 384 57.56 39.32 29.73
N LEU A 385 57.04 39.13 30.94
CA LEU A 385 57.65 39.63 32.16
C LEU A 385 59.06 39.04 32.32
N GLN A 386 60.10 39.83 32.07
CA GLN A 386 61.44 39.50 32.57
C GLN A 386 61.39 39.59 34.10
N HIS A 387 61.89 38.56 34.77
CA HIS A 387 61.90 38.51 36.23
C HIS A 387 62.66 39.74 36.77
N PRO A 388 62.29 40.36 37.91
CA PRO A 388 63.02 41.50 38.45
C PRO A 388 64.50 41.16 38.74
N ALA A 389 64.80 39.89 39.01
CA ALA A 389 66.18 39.40 39.08
C ALA A 389 66.89 39.43 37.72
N ASP A 390 66.19 39.15 36.62
CA ASP A 390 66.71 39.26 35.25
C ASP A 390 66.85 40.73 34.82
N GLN A 391 65.97 41.62 35.25
CA GLN A 391 66.13 43.07 35.01
C GLN A 391 67.28 43.65 35.84
N LEU A 392 67.48 43.20 37.08
CA LEU A 392 68.65 43.59 37.88
C LEU A 392 69.93 42.99 37.32
N ALA A 393 69.94 41.72 36.91
CA ALA A 393 71.09 41.09 36.25
C ALA A 393 71.39 41.72 34.90
N SER A 394 70.36 42.09 34.13
CA SER A 394 70.51 42.78 32.84
C SER A 394 70.88 44.25 33.02
N ALA A 395 70.50 44.92 34.11
CA ALA A 395 70.98 46.27 34.44
C ALA A 395 72.43 46.25 34.98
N LEU A 396 72.81 45.25 35.79
CA LEU A 396 74.18 45.09 36.31
C LEU A 396 75.16 44.55 35.24
N MET A 397 74.71 43.65 34.34
CA MET A 397 75.51 43.19 33.20
C MET A 397 75.43 44.14 32.01
N GLY A 398 74.34 44.90 31.88
CA GLY A 398 74.07 45.83 30.78
C GLY A 398 74.57 47.25 31.01
N SER A 399 75.04 47.60 32.21
CA SER A 399 75.79 48.85 32.45
C SER A 399 77.15 48.92 31.72
N ALA A 400 77.48 47.91 30.90
CA ALA A 400 78.62 47.87 30.00
C ALA A 400 78.23 47.58 28.53
N SER A 401 76.96 47.81 28.13
CA SER A 401 76.53 47.61 26.74
C SER A 401 76.58 48.92 25.95
N GLY A 402 77.30 48.88 24.82
CA GLY A 402 77.64 50.03 24.00
C GLY A 402 76.44 50.84 23.52
N VAL A 403 76.61 52.16 23.51
CA VAL A 403 75.63 53.10 22.98
C VAL A 403 75.66 53.00 21.44
N LYS A 404 74.54 52.62 20.83
CA LYS A 404 74.35 52.57 19.38
C LYS A 404 73.47 53.74 18.96
N LEU A 405 74.10 54.84 18.55
CA LEU A 405 73.41 56.01 18.04
C LEU A 405 73.30 55.91 16.52
N LYS A 406 72.08 55.99 16.01
CA LYS A 406 71.78 56.10 14.58
C LYS A 406 71.89 57.58 14.19
N ALA A 407 72.84 57.91 13.33
CA ALA A 407 72.95 59.24 12.72
C ALA A 407 72.75 59.09 11.21
N GLY A 408 71.52 59.37 10.75
CA GLY A 408 71.11 59.16 9.35
C GLY A 408 71.19 57.68 8.93
N ASP A 409 71.78 57.41 7.77
CA ASP A 409 71.90 56.07 7.17
C ASP A 409 73.08 55.23 7.72
N SER A 410 73.76 55.69 8.77
CA SER A 410 74.84 54.92 9.40
C SER A 410 74.64 54.76 10.91
N SER A 411 74.93 53.56 11.41
CA SER A 411 74.93 53.26 12.86
C SER A 411 76.36 53.12 13.35
N ILE A 412 76.76 53.97 14.31
CA ILE A 412 78.04 53.86 14.98
C ILE A 412 77.83 53.11 16.29
N GLU A 413 78.59 52.04 16.48
CA GLU A 413 78.56 51.21 17.68
C GLU A 413 79.84 51.46 18.48
N ILE A 414 79.71 52.09 19.65
CA ILE A 414 80.85 52.39 20.53
C ILE A 414 80.91 51.32 21.61
N ASP A 415 81.93 50.46 21.53
CA ASP A 415 82.18 49.40 22.50
C ASP A 415 83.29 49.82 23.49
N PRO A 416 82.99 50.04 24.79
CA PRO A 416 83.94 50.61 25.75
C PRO A 416 85.13 49.69 26.07
N ARG A 417 85.08 48.40 25.71
CA ARG A 417 86.20 47.45 25.92
C ARG A 417 87.41 47.69 25.01
N LYS A 418 87.27 48.47 23.93
CA LYS A 418 88.40 48.81 23.03
C LYS A 418 89.15 50.08 23.42
N LEU A 419 88.63 50.88 24.36
CA LEU A 419 89.27 52.12 24.81
C LEU A 419 90.34 51.90 25.89
N THR A 420 90.38 50.74 26.54
CA THR A 420 91.37 50.42 27.60
C THR A 420 92.68 49.82 27.10
N LYS A 421 92.86 49.64 25.78
CA LYS A 421 94.10 49.10 25.17
C LYS A 421 94.90 50.10 24.31
N ALA A 422 94.61 51.40 24.38
CA ALA A 422 95.49 52.43 23.82
C ALA A 422 96.50 52.87 24.90
N LYS A 423 97.70 52.27 24.87
CA LYS A 423 98.88 52.82 25.57
C LYS A 423 99.29 54.13 24.89
N PRO A 424 99.72 55.17 25.63
CA PRO A 424 100.06 56.47 25.05
C PRO A 424 101.34 56.36 24.22
N ILE A 425 101.32 56.91 23.00
CA ILE A 425 102.53 57.17 22.22
C ILE A 425 103.00 58.56 22.64
N GLU A 426 104.07 58.60 23.44
CA GLU A 426 104.89 59.80 23.58
C GLU A 426 105.62 60.06 22.25
N GLN A 427 105.37 61.22 21.65
CA GLN A 427 106.33 61.89 20.77
C GLN A 427 106.64 63.23 21.45
N GLY A 428 107.77 63.29 22.15
CA GLY A 428 108.52 64.53 22.28
C GLY A 428 109.42 64.65 21.05
N THR A 429 109.37 65.82 20.40
CA THR A 429 110.27 66.34 19.34
C THR A 429 111.25 65.38 18.65
#